data_AF-A0A660VGW3-F1
#
_entry.id   AF-A0A660VGW3-F1
#
_cell.length_a   1.000
_cell.length_b   1.000
_cell.length_c   1.000
_cell.angle_alpha   90.00
_cell.angle_beta   90.00
_cell.angle_gamma   90.00
#
_symmetry.space_group_name_H-M   'P 1'
#
loop_
_entity.id
_entity.type
_entity.pdbx_description
1 polymer ?
#
loop_
_entity_poly.entity_id
_entity_poly.type
_entity_poly.pdbx_seq_one_letter_code
_entity_poly.pdbx_strand_id
1 'polypeptide(L)'
;MPTFRPIPIRRAAAAALAGVMLLTLLPAATAMASTPPDVRAAEWKVLAQMNQFRANNGLKPLRMATRVRLVARDRSRSMKSLNYFDHVSPGGATAATLMNRRGVKYAFWGENIGWTKYMGEMEGAKWMVNWWKNSPGHRRNMLNKGFNYVGIGIAKDGPKLLYTMVLVNQRDHTPPKAGLVSSHSGISLSTAGSARNVTVRWRGKDRPLATRTAGLRGFTVTYKRGAGNWHVLRKGTKARQLTKALAKGTHSFRVRAVDNKGNKGSWMRPLVVTVH
;
A
#
# COMPACT_ATOMS: atom_id res chain seq x y z
N MET A 1 -39.11 46.86 30.10
CA MET A 1 -38.66 47.62 28.91
C MET A 1 -37.60 48.63 29.35
N PRO A 2 -36.32 48.45 28.99
CA PRO A 2 -35.32 49.49 29.18
C PRO A 2 -34.99 50.20 27.86
N THR A 3 -35.11 51.52 27.90
CA THR A 3 -34.87 52.49 26.82
C THR A 3 -33.38 52.67 26.53
N PHE A 4 -32.98 52.50 25.27
CA PHE A 4 -31.65 52.86 24.77
C PHE A 4 -31.50 54.39 24.66
N ARG A 5 -30.40 54.94 25.21
CA ARG A 5 -29.92 56.30 24.91
C ARG A 5 -28.60 56.19 24.10
N PRO A 6 -28.44 56.89 22.96
CA PRO A 6 -27.23 56.83 22.16
C PRO A 6 -26.12 57.74 22.72
N ILE A 7 -24.87 57.27 22.69
CA ILE A 7 -23.66 58.03 23.05
C ILE A 7 -22.98 58.52 21.75
N PRO A 8 -22.51 59.78 21.65
CA PRO A 8 -21.95 60.35 20.43
C PRO A 8 -20.57 59.77 20.06
N ILE A 9 -20.36 59.55 18.76
CA ILE A 9 -19.09 59.11 18.17
C ILE A 9 -18.16 60.32 18.05
N ARG A 10 -17.07 60.35 18.82
CA ARG A 10 -15.92 61.22 18.55
C ARG A 10 -15.03 60.57 17.49
N ARG A 11 -14.87 61.25 16.35
CA ARG A 11 -13.89 60.92 15.31
C ARG A 11 -12.49 61.15 15.85
N ALA A 12 -11.69 60.10 15.98
CA ALA A 12 -10.24 60.20 16.16
C ALA A 12 -9.55 59.91 14.82
N ALA A 13 -8.71 60.84 14.40
CA ALA A 13 -7.97 60.83 13.17
C ALA A 13 -6.96 59.68 13.11
N ALA A 14 -6.78 59.14 11.90
CA ALA A 14 -5.82 58.10 11.58
C ALA A 14 -4.38 58.63 11.67
N ALA A 15 -3.53 57.94 12.44
CA ALA A 15 -2.08 57.99 12.28
C ALA A 15 -1.64 56.66 11.68
N ALA A 16 -1.25 56.69 10.41
CA ALA A 16 -0.73 55.54 9.69
C ALA A 16 0.71 55.26 10.14
N LEU A 17 0.90 54.25 10.99
CA LEU A 17 2.19 53.61 11.19
C LEU A 17 2.27 52.40 10.25
N ALA A 18 3.02 52.55 9.17
CA ALA A 18 3.40 51.46 8.28
C ALA A 18 4.38 50.52 9.00
N GLY A 19 3.84 49.62 9.82
CA GLY A 19 4.56 48.48 10.34
C GLY A 19 4.67 47.41 9.26
N VAL A 20 5.87 47.22 8.71
CA VAL A 20 6.20 46.05 7.87
C VAL A 20 6.09 44.81 8.75
N MET A 21 4.90 44.21 8.78
CA MET A 21 4.69 42.90 9.39
C MET A 21 5.27 41.87 8.42
N LEU A 22 6.53 41.49 8.64
CA LEU A 22 7.16 40.38 7.95
C LEU A 22 6.46 39.10 8.42
N LEU A 23 5.35 38.76 7.76
CA LEU A 23 4.62 37.52 7.96
C LEU A 23 5.52 36.39 7.45
N THR A 24 6.35 35.83 8.32
CA THR A 24 7.08 34.61 8.04
C THR A 24 6.05 33.48 7.96
N LEU A 25 5.59 33.22 6.73
CA LEU A 25 4.93 31.98 6.35
C LEU A 25 5.90 30.83 6.63
N LEU A 26 5.93 30.33 7.87
CA LEU A 26 6.46 29.01 8.13
C LEU A 26 5.63 28.05 7.28
N PRO A 27 6.22 27.31 6.33
CA PRO A 27 5.51 26.19 5.77
C PRO A 27 5.28 25.23 6.94
N ALA A 28 4.03 25.11 7.39
CA ALA A 28 3.59 23.98 8.17
C ALA A 28 3.64 22.74 7.25
N ALA A 29 4.85 22.32 6.91
CA ALA A 29 5.11 20.96 6.53
C ALA A 29 4.76 20.14 7.77
N THR A 30 3.51 19.70 7.85
CA THR A 30 3.13 18.60 8.73
C THR A 30 4.05 17.44 8.37
N ALA A 31 5.14 17.31 9.10
CA ALA A 31 5.93 16.11 9.15
C ALA A 31 4.95 15.05 9.64
N MET A 32 4.37 14.28 8.72
CA MET A 32 3.79 12.99 9.03
C MET A 32 4.93 12.19 9.64
N ALA A 33 5.09 12.26 10.96
CA ALA A 33 6.17 11.59 11.66
C ALA A 33 6.20 10.15 11.17
N SER A 34 7.29 9.81 10.50
CA SER A 34 7.43 8.49 9.89
C SER A 34 7.31 7.46 11.02
N THR A 35 6.55 6.38 10.79
CA THR A 35 6.40 5.35 11.82
C THR A 35 7.76 4.77 12.16
N PRO A 36 8.15 4.68 13.45
CA PRO A 36 9.45 4.18 13.83
C PRO A 36 9.75 2.82 13.15
N PRO A 37 11.00 2.59 12.70
CA PRO A 37 11.37 1.37 12.00
C PRO A 37 10.96 0.08 12.74
N ASP A 38 11.15 0.04 14.06
CA ASP A 38 10.83 -1.13 14.88
C ASP A 38 9.33 -1.40 14.97
N VAL A 39 8.53 -0.34 15.11
CA VAL A 39 7.06 -0.43 15.07
C VAL A 39 6.60 -0.96 13.71
N ARG A 40 7.19 -0.46 12.62
CA ARG A 40 6.89 -0.95 11.27
C ARG A 40 7.31 -2.43 11.12
N ALA A 41 8.47 -2.83 11.63
CA ALA A 41 8.92 -4.21 11.61
C ALA A 41 7.96 -5.13 12.39
N ALA A 42 7.49 -4.69 13.55
CA ALA A 42 6.51 -5.38 14.38
C ALA A 42 5.15 -5.55 13.66
N GLU A 43 4.64 -4.54 12.96
CA GLU A 43 3.41 -4.68 12.15
C GLU A 43 3.53 -5.80 11.10
N TRP A 44 4.68 -5.90 10.42
CA TRP A 44 4.94 -6.97 9.46
C TRP A 44 5.14 -8.33 10.16
N LYS A 45 5.72 -8.35 11.36
CA LYS A 45 5.84 -9.56 12.17
C LYS A 45 4.49 -10.12 12.56
N VAL A 46 3.55 -9.27 12.99
CA VAL A 46 2.15 -9.65 13.26
C VAL A 46 1.52 -10.28 12.02
N LEU A 47 1.65 -9.65 10.84
CA LEU A 47 1.12 -10.21 9.58
C LEU A 47 1.73 -11.58 9.27
N ALA A 48 3.06 -11.71 9.39
CA ALA A 48 3.75 -12.96 9.10
C ALA A 48 3.26 -14.10 9.98
N GLN A 49 3.12 -13.87 11.29
CA GLN A 49 2.63 -14.89 12.23
C GLN A 49 1.13 -15.18 12.06
N MET A 50 0.33 -14.17 11.75
CA MET A 50 -1.08 -14.36 11.41
C MET A 50 -1.22 -15.23 10.15
N ASN A 51 -0.43 -14.96 9.11
CA ASN A 51 -0.44 -15.75 7.88
C ASN A 51 0.11 -17.16 8.07
N GLN A 52 1.11 -17.36 8.93
CA GLN A 52 1.55 -18.70 9.34
C GLN A 52 0.42 -19.46 10.04
N PHE A 53 -0.29 -18.80 10.97
CA PHE A 53 -1.44 -19.39 11.63
C PHE A 53 -2.55 -19.77 10.65
N ARG A 54 -2.86 -18.89 9.69
CA ARG A 54 -3.79 -19.17 8.60
C ARG A 54 -3.34 -20.37 7.76
N ALA A 55 -2.07 -20.44 7.38
CA ALA A 55 -1.52 -21.55 6.62
C ALA A 55 -1.65 -22.90 7.36
N ASN A 56 -1.36 -22.91 8.67
CA ASN A 56 -1.55 -24.10 9.51
C ASN A 56 -3.01 -24.56 9.61
N ASN A 57 -3.97 -23.71 9.22
CA ASN A 57 -5.40 -24.03 9.15
C ASN A 57 -5.90 -24.15 7.70
N GLY A 58 -4.99 -24.38 6.73
CA GLY A 58 -5.34 -24.58 5.32
C GLY A 58 -5.84 -23.32 4.61
N LEU A 59 -5.58 -22.13 5.15
CA LEU A 59 -6.06 -20.87 4.60
C LEU A 59 -4.98 -20.12 3.84
N LYS A 60 -5.40 -19.47 2.76
CA LYS A 60 -4.57 -18.53 1.99
C LYS A 60 -4.19 -17.30 2.83
N PRO A 61 -3.00 -16.73 2.59
CA PRO A 61 -2.53 -15.56 3.31
C PRO A 61 -3.32 -14.31 2.95
N LEU A 62 -3.44 -13.39 3.92
CA LEU A 62 -3.89 -12.03 3.72
C LEU A 62 -2.73 -11.14 3.27
N ARG A 63 -3.05 -10.00 2.66
CA ARG A 63 -2.07 -8.98 2.26
C ARG A 63 -2.29 -7.68 3.01
N MET A 64 -1.19 -7.02 3.36
CA MET A 64 -1.25 -5.68 3.94
C MET A 64 -1.77 -4.68 2.89
N ALA A 65 -2.83 -3.95 3.21
CA ALA A 65 -3.34 -2.87 2.36
C ALA A 65 -3.00 -1.50 2.96
N THR A 66 -2.36 -0.62 2.18
CA THR A 66 -1.81 0.65 2.70
C THR A 66 -2.85 1.51 3.40
N ARG A 67 -4.02 1.73 2.80
CA ARG A 67 -5.07 2.56 3.41
C ARG A 67 -5.66 1.93 4.68
N VAL A 68 -5.83 0.61 4.69
CA VAL A 68 -6.33 -0.14 5.86
C VAL A 68 -5.30 -0.11 7.00
N ARG A 69 -4.01 -0.18 6.68
CA ARG A 69 -2.92 -0.03 7.65
C ARG A 69 -2.94 1.36 8.29
N LEU A 70 -3.19 2.41 7.51
CA LEU A 70 -3.33 3.76 8.07
C LEU A 70 -4.53 3.86 9.02
N VAL A 71 -5.67 3.25 8.69
CA VAL A 71 -6.81 3.15 9.60
C VAL A 71 -6.42 2.48 10.92
N ALA A 72 -5.77 1.31 10.85
CA ALA A 72 -5.37 0.58 12.05
C ALA A 72 -4.41 1.38 12.93
N ARG A 73 -3.49 2.16 12.33
CA ARG A 73 -2.60 3.06 13.07
C ARG A 73 -3.37 4.19 13.74
N ASP A 74 -4.33 4.78 13.06
CA ASP A 74 -5.16 5.84 13.64
C ASP A 74 -6.00 5.31 14.81
N ARG A 75 -6.50 4.07 14.73
CA ARG A 75 -7.19 3.40 15.84
C ARG A 75 -6.28 3.24 17.06
N SER A 76 -5.10 2.65 16.90
CA SER A 76 -4.15 2.48 18.02
C SER A 76 -3.71 3.81 18.61
N ARG A 77 -3.46 4.83 17.78
CA ARG A 77 -3.12 6.18 18.24
C ARG A 77 -4.28 6.85 18.97
N SER A 78 -5.51 6.66 18.49
CA SER A 78 -6.70 7.20 19.15
C SER A 78 -6.89 6.57 20.52
N MET A 79 -6.81 5.24 20.64
CA MET A 79 -6.87 4.54 21.93
C MET A 79 -5.82 5.05 22.91
N LYS A 80 -4.61 5.33 22.42
CA LYS A 80 -3.56 5.99 23.21
C LYS A 80 -3.97 7.40 23.63
N SER A 81 -4.25 8.28 22.66
CA SER A 81 -4.37 9.72 22.90
C SER A 81 -5.61 10.10 23.70
N LEU A 82 -6.68 9.31 23.59
CA LEU A 82 -7.94 9.53 24.29
C LEU A 82 -8.10 8.59 25.50
N ASN A 83 -7.04 7.85 25.86
CA ASN A 83 -6.99 6.94 27.00
C ASN A 83 -8.20 5.99 27.12
N TYR A 84 -8.49 5.23 26.06
CA TYR A 84 -9.55 4.22 26.05
C TYR A 84 -9.10 2.92 25.39
N PHE A 85 -9.83 1.85 25.64
CA PHE A 85 -9.60 0.57 24.98
C PHE A 85 -10.94 -0.08 24.62
N ASP A 86 -11.48 0.32 23.47
CA ASP A 86 -12.78 -0.14 22.97
C ASP A 86 -12.78 -0.07 21.42
N HIS A 87 -13.67 -0.85 20.81
CA HIS A 87 -13.97 -0.82 19.38
C HIS A 87 -14.61 0.50 18.92
N VAL A 88 -15.22 1.25 19.85
CA VAL A 88 -15.83 2.56 19.61
C VAL A 88 -15.09 3.61 20.44
N SER A 89 -14.65 4.71 19.80
CA SER A 89 -14.04 5.81 20.55
C SER A 89 -15.07 6.56 21.40
N PRO A 90 -14.64 7.34 22.42
CA PRO A 90 -15.55 8.19 23.20
C PRO A 90 -16.36 9.18 22.33
N GLY A 91 -15.82 9.58 21.18
CA GLY A 91 -16.52 10.41 20.18
C GLY A 91 -17.31 9.61 19.12
N GLY A 92 -17.57 8.31 19.36
CA GLY A 92 -18.37 7.45 18.48
C GLY A 92 -17.66 6.93 17.22
N ALA A 93 -16.35 7.16 17.06
CA ALA A 93 -15.64 6.73 15.86
C ALA A 93 -15.20 5.26 15.94
N THR A 94 -15.49 4.50 14.88
CA THR A 94 -15.07 3.10 14.73
C THR A 94 -14.02 2.95 13.63
N ALA A 95 -13.44 1.75 13.47
CA ALA A 95 -12.61 1.46 12.30
C ALA A 95 -13.39 1.66 10.97
N ALA A 96 -14.69 1.39 10.94
CA ALA A 96 -15.54 1.68 9.77
C ALA A 96 -15.62 3.18 9.48
N THR A 97 -15.82 4.02 10.50
CA THR A 97 -15.82 5.49 10.37
C THR A 97 -14.52 5.97 9.72
N LEU A 98 -13.38 5.45 10.20
CA LEU A 98 -12.06 5.83 9.68
C LEU A 98 -11.78 5.26 8.28
N MET A 99 -12.23 4.04 8.00
CA MET A 99 -12.16 3.45 6.65
C MET A 99 -12.94 4.32 5.64
N ASN A 100 -14.14 4.77 6.00
CA ASN A 100 -14.95 5.63 5.14
C ASN A 100 -14.25 6.97 4.87
N ARG A 101 -13.72 7.63 5.90
CA ARG A 101 -12.93 8.87 5.76
C ARG A 101 -11.71 8.71 4.87
N ARG A 102 -11.06 7.53 4.88
CA ARG A 102 -9.89 7.21 4.03
C ARG A 102 -10.26 6.63 2.66
N GLY A 103 -11.55 6.62 2.29
CA GLY A 103 -12.01 6.12 0.99
C GLY A 103 -11.71 4.63 0.78
N VAL A 104 -11.74 3.84 1.86
CA VAL A 104 -11.54 2.39 1.83
C VAL A 104 -12.85 1.73 1.43
N LYS A 105 -12.88 1.07 0.27
CA LYS A 105 -14.05 0.33 -0.22
C LYS A 105 -13.93 -1.15 0.13
N TYR A 106 -14.91 -1.70 0.83
CA TYR A 106 -14.95 -3.09 1.29
C TYR A 106 -16.38 -3.64 1.22
N ALA A 107 -16.52 -4.97 1.13
CA ALA A 107 -17.82 -5.63 1.22
C ALA A 107 -18.19 -5.95 2.68
N PHE A 108 -17.21 -6.36 3.47
CA PHE A 108 -17.33 -6.53 4.92
C PHE A 108 -15.95 -6.40 5.56
N TRP A 109 -15.93 -6.21 6.87
CA TRP A 109 -14.74 -5.93 7.65
C TRP A 109 -14.80 -6.59 9.04
N GLY A 110 -13.68 -6.58 9.76
CA GLY A 110 -13.59 -6.98 11.16
C GLY A 110 -12.42 -6.27 11.84
N GLU A 111 -12.40 -6.27 13.18
CA GLU A 111 -11.33 -5.67 13.97
C GLU A 111 -10.94 -6.59 15.13
N ASN A 112 -9.63 -6.71 15.36
CA ASN A 112 -9.08 -7.19 16.62
C ASN A 112 -8.27 -6.05 17.24
N ILE A 113 -8.48 -5.77 18.53
CA ILE A 113 -7.65 -4.87 19.31
C ILE A 113 -6.94 -5.64 20.43
N GLY A 114 -5.85 -5.09 20.94
CA GLY A 114 -5.09 -5.71 22.01
C GLY A 114 -4.04 -4.76 22.54
N TRP A 115 -3.46 -5.06 23.70
CA TRP A 115 -2.29 -4.35 24.18
C TRP A 115 -1.35 -5.29 24.94
N THR A 116 -0.08 -4.89 25.01
CA THR A 116 0.94 -5.51 25.87
C THR A 116 1.61 -4.43 26.71
N LYS A 117 2.31 -4.82 27.78
CA LYS A 117 3.11 -3.90 28.61
C LYS A 117 4.45 -4.54 28.91
N TYR A 118 5.50 -3.72 29.00
CA TYR A 118 6.87 -4.13 29.33
C TYR A 118 7.47 -5.16 28.35
N MET A 119 7.07 -5.10 27.08
CA MET A 119 7.62 -5.93 26.00
C MET A 119 8.15 -5.04 24.89
N GLY A 120 9.27 -5.44 24.29
CA GLY A 120 9.77 -4.83 23.05
C GLY A 120 8.80 -5.08 21.88
N GLU A 121 8.84 -4.24 20.85
CA GLU A 121 7.89 -4.24 19.75
C GLU A 121 7.83 -5.60 19.02
N MET A 122 8.99 -6.23 18.81
CA MET A 122 9.09 -7.52 18.10
C MET A 122 8.61 -8.71 18.94
N GLU A 123 8.83 -8.69 20.26
CA GLU A 123 8.34 -9.71 21.18
C GLU A 123 6.83 -9.56 21.39
N GLY A 124 6.38 -8.34 21.65
CA GLY A 124 4.97 -7.99 21.80
C GLY A 124 4.15 -8.37 20.56
N ALA A 125 4.70 -8.21 19.36
CA ALA A 125 4.06 -8.69 18.13
C ALA A 125 3.79 -10.20 18.15
N LYS A 126 4.76 -11.01 18.62
CA LYS A 126 4.59 -12.47 18.73
C LYS A 126 3.56 -12.84 19.79
N TRP A 127 3.69 -12.21 20.96
CA TRP A 127 2.79 -12.44 22.08
C TRP A 127 1.34 -12.09 21.69
N MET A 128 1.14 -10.93 21.06
CA MET A 128 -0.20 -10.44 20.69
C MET A 128 -0.91 -11.39 19.72
N VAL A 129 -0.20 -11.92 18.72
CA VAL A 129 -0.79 -12.90 17.80
C VAL A 129 -1.18 -14.18 18.56
N ASN A 130 -0.37 -14.66 19.49
CA ASN A 130 -0.71 -15.82 20.30
C ASN A 130 -1.91 -15.56 21.22
N TRP A 131 -1.98 -14.37 21.82
CA TRP A 131 -3.12 -13.97 22.63
C TRP A 131 -4.42 -13.94 21.81
N TRP A 132 -4.40 -13.32 20.62
CA TRP A 132 -5.56 -13.34 19.71
C TRP A 132 -5.94 -14.76 19.26
N LYS A 133 -4.99 -15.70 19.12
CA LYS A 133 -5.31 -17.09 18.71
C LYS A 133 -6.10 -17.85 19.77
N ASN A 134 -5.88 -17.51 21.04
CA ASN A 134 -6.48 -18.17 22.19
C ASN A 134 -7.79 -17.51 22.64
N SER A 135 -8.13 -16.35 22.07
CA SER A 135 -9.42 -15.71 22.29
C SER A 135 -10.42 -16.09 21.18
N PRO A 136 -11.56 -16.72 21.48
CA PRO A 136 -12.49 -17.20 20.45
C PRO A 136 -12.94 -16.12 19.46
N GLY A 137 -13.27 -14.91 19.93
CA GLY A 137 -13.68 -13.79 19.08
C GLY A 137 -12.59 -13.35 18.10
N HIS A 138 -11.39 -13.10 18.61
CA HIS A 138 -10.25 -12.69 17.79
C HIS A 138 -9.78 -13.79 16.84
N ARG A 139 -9.81 -15.05 17.27
CA ARG A 139 -9.46 -16.22 16.47
C ARG A 139 -10.40 -16.37 15.27
N ARG A 140 -11.72 -16.19 15.46
CA ARG A 140 -12.71 -16.22 14.36
C ARG A 140 -12.35 -15.22 13.27
N ASN A 141 -11.99 -13.99 13.64
CA ASN A 141 -11.56 -12.97 12.68
C ASN A 141 -10.30 -13.40 11.91
N MET A 142 -9.30 -13.97 12.60
CA MET A 142 -8.05 -14.39 11.95
C MET A 142 -8.22 -15.57 10.99
N LEU A 143 -9.16 -16.48 11.26
CA LEU A 143 -9.46 -17.66 10.43
C LEU A 143 -10.62 -17.46 9.46
N ASN A 144 -11.26 -16.29 9.43
CA ASN A 144 -12.32 -16.04 8.48
C ASN A 144 -11.77 -16.11 7.04
N LYS A 145 -12.32 -17.03 6.25
CA LYS A 145 -11.93 -17.28 4.85
C LYS A 145 -12.28 -16.12 3.94
N GLY A 146 -13.24 -15.31 4.35
CA GLY A 146 -13.78 -14.21 3.58
C GLY A 146 -12.85 -13.01 3.43
N PHE A 147 -11.95 -12.75 4.39
CA PHE A 147 -11.02 -11.62 4.30
C PHE A 147 -9.91 -11.86 3.28
N ASN A 148 -9.43 -10.79 2.64
CA ASN A 148 -8.31 -10.84 1.69
C ASN A 148 -7.22 -9.78 1.93
N TYR A 149 -7.55 -8.68 2.62
CA TYR A 149 -6.57 -7.72 3.09
C TYR A 149 -6.68 -7.47 4.59
N VAL A 150 -5.60 -6.94 5.14
CA VAL A 150 -5.47 -6.54 6.53
C VAL A 150 -4.68 -5.24 6.64
N GLY A 151 -4.96 -4.46 7.68
CA GLY A 151 -4.13 -3.37 8.16
C GLY A 151 -3.76 -3.63 9.61
N ILE A 152 -2.50 -3.39 9.97
CA ILE A 152 -2.00 -3.58 11.33
C ILE A 152 -1.39 -2.27 11.78
N GLY A 153 -1.82 -1.78 12.94
CA GLY A 153 -1.33 -0.53 13.52
C GLY A 153 -0.92 -0.75 14.96
N ILE A 154 0.22 -0.17 15.32
CA ILE A 154 0.77 -0.24 16.68
C ILE A 154 1.05 1.18 17.17
N ALA A 155 0.61 1.51 18.38
CA ALA A 155 0.95 2.77 19.05
C ALA A 155 1.65 2.46 20.38
N LYS A 156 2.76 3.18 20.64
CA LYS A 156 3.54 3.05 21.88
C LYS A 156 3.15 4.14 22.88
N ASP A 157 2.91 3.73 24.11
CA ASP A 157 2.53 4.58 25.24
C ASP A 157 3.36 4.19 26.48
N GLY A 158 4.54 4.79 26.62
CA GLY A 158 5.55 4.35 27.58
C GLY A 158 5.89 2.85 27.38
N PRO A 159 5.72 2.01 28.42
CA PRO A 159 5.94 0.56 28.32
C PRO A 159 4.80 -0.19 27.63
N LYS A 160 3.66 0.47 27.34
CA LYS A 160 2.47 -0.14 26.74
C LYS A 160 2.54 -0.07 25.22
N LEU A 161 2.16 -1.15 24.55
CA LEU A 161 1.96 -1.21 23.10
C LEU A 161 0.49 -1.52 22.81
N LEU A 162 -0.19 -0.64 22.08
CA LEU A 162 -1.59 -0.80 21.64
C LEU A 162 -1.60 -1.30 20.19
N TYR A 163 -2.33 -2.38 19.94
CA TYR A 163 -2.43 -3.06 18.65
C TYR A 163 -3.85 -2.95 18.12
N THR A 164 -3.95 -2.70 16.81
CA THR A 164 -5.20 -2.81 16.07
C THR A 164 -4.92 -3.59 14.79
N MET A 165 -5.74 -4.59 14.51
CA MET A 165 -5.78 -5.33 13.26
C MET A 165 -7.15 -5.11 12.61
N VAL A 166 -7.17 -4.45 11.46
CA VAL A 166 -8.40 -4.24 10.67
C VAL A 166 -8.37 -5.18 9.47
N LEU A 167 -9.39 -6.02 9.35
CA LEU A 167 -9.53 -7.03 8.32
C LEU A 167 -10.61 -6.60 7.35
N VAL A 168 -10.42 -6.83 6.05
CA VAL A 168 -11.38 -6.40 5.04
C VAL A 168 -11.46 -7.41 3.90
N ASN A 169 -12.65 -7.50 3.32
CA ASN A 169 -12.85 -8.08 2.01
C ASN A 169 -12.99 -6.95 0.98
N GLN A 170 -12.03 -6.81 0.08
CA GLN A 170 -12.02 -5.77 -0.96
C GLN A 170 -11.87 -6.35 -2.35
N ARG A 171 -12.16 -5.54 -3.37
CA ARG A 171 -11.73 -5.85 -4.73
C ARG A 171 -10.20 -5.89 -4.77
N ASP A 172 -9.66 -6.81 -5.55
CA ASP A 172 -8.22 -6.88 -5.77
C ASP A 172 -7.73 -5.60 -6.43
N HIS A 173 -6.83 -4.90 -5.73
CA HIS A 173 -6.13 -3.73 -6.21
C HIS A 173 -4.62 -3.99 -6.30
N THR A 174 -4.18 -5.23 -6.11
CA THR A 174 -2.75 -5.53 -6.09
C THR A 174 -2.24 -5.74 -7.51
N PRO A 175 -1.24 -4.96 -7.94
CA PRO A 175 -0.73 -5.12 -9.28
C PRO A 175 -0.13 -6.52 -9.52
N PRO A 176 -0.42 -7.14 -10.68
CA PRO A 176 0.26 -8.37 -11.09
C PRO A 176 1.73 -8.07 -11.42
N LYS A 177 2.55 -9.11 -11.51
CA LYS A 177 3.98 -8.98 -11.84
C LYS A 177 4.30 -9.64 -13.17
N ALA A 178 5.18 -9.01 -13.94
CA ALA A 178 5.84 -9.58 -15.10
C ALA A 178 7.35 -9.67 -14.86
N GLY A 179 8.01 -10.62 -15.53
CA GLY A 179 9.46 -10.75 -15.56
C GLY A 179 9.89 -11.44 -16.85
N LEU A 180 11.07 -11.12 -17.34
CA LEU A 180 11.64 -11.85 -18.48
C LEU A 180 11.96 -13.28 -18.07
N VAL A 181 11.87 -14.16 -19.04
CA VAL A 181 12.53 -15.45 -18.95
C VAL A 181 13.97 -15.22 -19.37
N SER A 182 14.90 -15.25 -18.41
CA SER A 182 16.32 -15.30 -18.71
C SER A 182 16.62 -16.70 -19.27
N SER A 183 16.56 -16.82 -20.58
CA SER A 183 17.27 -17.85 -21.32
C SER A 183 17.83 -17.13 -22.53
N HIS A 184 18.94 -16.42 -22.31
CA HIS A 184 20.04 -16.10 -23.24
C HIS A 184 20.97 -15.18 -22.43
N SER A 185 21.87 -15.80 -21.67
CA SER A 185 23.14 -15.19 -21.32
C SER A 185 23.71 -14.48 -22.57
N GLY A 186 24.08 -13.20 -22.47
CA GLY A 186 24.83 -12.49 -23.51
C GLY A 186 24.27 -12.51 -24.94
N ILE A 187 23.25 -11.70 -25.26
CA ILE A 187 23.00 -11.38 -26.67
C ILE A 187 24.00 -10.30 -27.12
N SER A 188 25.23 -10.73 -27.39
CA SER A 188 26.10 -10.13 -28.40
C SER A 188 25.85 -10.88 -29.69
N LEU A 189 25.40 -10.17 -30.71
CA LEU A 189 25.11 -10.70 -32.03
C LEU A 189 26.18 -10.11 -32.97
N SER A 190 27.21 -10.88 -33.36
CA SER A 190 28.20 -10.56 -34.40
C SER A 190 27.94 -11.40 -35.66
N THR A 191 27.39 -10.79 -36.70
CA THR A 191 27.33 -11.27 -38.08
C THR A 191 26.96 -10.09 -38.98
N ALA A 192 27.70 -9.94 -40.08
CA ALA A 192 27.37 -9.00 -41.14
C ALA A 192 26.10 -9.51 -41.85
N GLY A 193 24.98 -8.79 -41.72
CA GLY A 193 23.73 -9.15 -42.40
C GLY A 193 22.47 -8.47 -41.84
N SER A 194 21.54 -8.15 -42.74
CA SER A 194 20.27 -7.46 -42.52
C SER A 194 19.37 -8.13 -41.46
N ALA A 195 18.72 -7.31 -40.64
CA ALA A 195 17.59 -7.62 -39.75
C ALA A 195 17.64 -8.95 -38.96
N ARG A 196 18.18 -8.94 -37.73
CA ARG A 196 18.22 -10.15 -36.89
C ARG A 196 16.92 -10.38 -36.13
N ASN A 197 16.34 -11.56 -36.27
CA ASN A 197 15.13 -11.96 -35.57
C ASN A 197 15.43 -12.23 -34.09
N VAL A 198 15.05 -11.31 -33.21
CA VAL A 198 15.21 -11.44 -31.76
C VAL A 198 13.90 -11.87 -31.11
N THR A 199 13.96 -12.97 -30.36
CA THR A 199 12.81 -13.48 -29.60
C THR A 199 12.91 -13.09 -28.14
N VAL A 200 11.95 -12.31 -27.66
CA VAL A 200 11.82 -11.88 -26.26
C VAL A 200 10.76 -12.73 -25.59
N ARG A 201 11.08 -13.36 -24.45
CA ARG A 201 10.18 -14.23 -23.68
C ARG A 201 9.94 -13.68 -22.29
N TRP A 202 8.71 -13.75 -21.80
CA TRP A 202 8.33 -13.27 -20.47
C TRP A 202 7.36 -14.21 -19.75
N ARG A 203 7.39 -14.14 -18.42
CA ARG A 203 6.40 -14.72 -17.52
C ARG A 203 5.62 -13.60 -16.85
N GLY A 204 4.50 -13.98 -16.29
CA GLY A 204 3.70 -13.11 -15.44
C GLY A 204 2.85 -13.93 -14.52
N LYS A 205 2.60 -13.38 -13.34
CA LYS A 205 1.69 -13.93 -12.35
C LYS A 205 0.95 -12.80 -11.67
N ASP A 206 -0.34 -13.03 -11.46
CA ASP A 206 -1.07 -12.32 -10.44
C ASP A 206 -1.02 -13.17 -9.15
N ARG A 207 -0.71 -12.53 -8.02
CA ARG A 207 -0.47 -13.27 -6.77
C ARG A 207 -1.84 -13.58 -6.14
N PRO A 208 -2.15 -14.86 -5.85
CA PRO A 208 -3.41 -15.21 -5.22
C PRO A 208 -3.67 -14.43 -3.94
N LEU A 209 -4.89 -13.92 -3.82
CA LEU A 209 -5.50 -13.46 -2.59
C LEU A 209 -6.29 -14.59 -1.94
N ALA A 210 -6.58 -14.45 -0.64
CA ALA A 210 -7.49 -15.36 0.04
C ALA A 210 -8.88 -15.40 -0.62
N THR A 211 -9.41 -14.24 -1.01
CA THR A 211 -10.62 -14.13 -1.84
C THR A 211 -10.45 -13.04 -2.91
N ARG A 212 -11.26 -13.14 -3.97
CA ARG A 212 -11.38 -12.11 -5.02
C ARG A 212 -10.09 -11.79 -5.79
N THR A 213 -9.14 -12.73 -5.90
CA THR A 213 -7.98 -12.61 -6.80
C THR A 213 -8.44 -12.22 -8.20
N ALA A 214 -7.87 -11.19 -8.81
CA ALA A 214 -8.25 -10.76 -10.15
C ALA A 214 -7.87 -11.80 -11.22
N GLY A 215 -6.68 -12.38 -11.10
CA GLY A 215 -6.12 -13.28 -12.10
C GLY A 215 -5.51 -12.49 -13.26
N LEU A 216 -4.45 -13.06 -13.84
CA LEU A 216 -3.71 -12.41 -14.92
C LEU A 216 -4.57 -12.32 -16.19
N ARG A 217 -4.72 -11.11 -16.75
CA ARG A 217 -5.44 -10.88 -18.01
C ARG A 217 -4.52 -10.95 -19.22
N GLY A 218 -3.33 -10.35 -19.11
CA GLY A 218 -2.38 -10.28 -20.21
C GLY A 218 -1.26 -9.27 -19.96
N PHE A 219 -0.63 -8.81 -21.04
CA PHE A 219 0.58 -8.01 -20.99
C PHE A 219 0.51 -6.77 -21.89
N THR A 220 1.26 -5.75 -21.53
CA THR A 220 1.66 -4.68 -22.45
C THR A 220 3.16 -4.80 -22.71
N VAL A 221 3.54 -4.80 -23.98
CA VAL A 221 4.95 -4.85 -24.43
C VAL A 221 5.26 -3.52 -25.10
N THR A 222 6.31 -2.86 -24.64
CA THR A 222 6.83 -1.66 -25.28
C THR A 222 8.27 -1.85 -25.71
N TYR A 223 8.67 -1.10 -26.72
CA TYR A 223 10.02 -1.11 -27.26
C TYR A 223 10.50 0.31 -27.53
N LYS A 224 11.83 0.50 -27.55
CA LYS A 224 12.49 1.69 -28.09
C LYS A 224 13.80 1.31 -28.79
N ARG A 225 14.29 2.20 -29.66
CA ARG A 225 15.63 2.12 -30.27
C ARG A 225 16.48 3.28 -29.74
N GLY A 226 17.70 3.00 -29.32
CA GLY A 226 18.62 3.96 -28.72
C GLY A 226 18.00 4.75 -27.57
N ALA A 227 18.24 6.06 -27.58
CA ALA A 227 17.66 7.02 -26.64
C ALA A 227 16.21 7.43 -26.96
N GLY A 228 15.61 6.88 -28.01
CA GLY A 228 14.27 7.27 -28.46
C GLY A 228 13.13 6.90 -27.49
N ASN A 229 11.92 7.32 -27.88
CA ASN A 229 10.71 7.13 -27.09
C ASN A 229 10.22 5.68 -27.10
N TRP A 230 9.58 5.28 -25.99
CA TRP A 230 8.90 4.00 -25.88
C TRP A 230 7.61 3.99 -26.70
N HIS A 231 7.46 3.01 -27.58
CA HIS A 231 6.21 2.74 -28.27
C HIS A 231 5.63 1.38 -27.90
N VAL A 232 4.31 1.25 -27.98
CA VAL A 232 3.58 0.01 -27.68
C VAL A 232 3.69 -0.93 -28.88
N LEU A 233 4.27 -2.12 -28.67
CA LEU A 233 4.28 -3.19 -29.67
C LEU A 233 3.05 -4.08 -29.55
N ARG A 234 2.63 -4.38 -28.31
CA ARG A 234 1.44 -5.19 -28.03
C ARG A 234 0.74 -4.66 -26.79
N LYS A 235 -0.59 -4.59 -26.82
CA LYS A 235 -1.44 -4.21 -25.70
C LYS A 235 -2.49 -5.30 -25.46
N GLY A 236 -2.64 -5.74 -24.22
CA GLY A 236 -3.61 -6.79 -23.86
C GLY A 236 -3.26 -8.18 -24.38
N THR A 237 -2.01 -8.44 -24.78
CA THR A 237 -1.63 -9.74 -25.34
C THR A 237 -1.60 -10.82 -24.25
N LYS A 238 -2.09 -12.01 -24.57
CA LYS A 238 -1.90 -13.22 -23.74
C LYS A 238 -0.59 -13.96 -24.08
N ALA A 239 0.05 -13.61 -25.21
CA ALA A 239 1.31 -14.19 -25.61
C ALA A 239 2.39 -13.97 -24.54
N ARG A 240 3.29 -14.94 -24.43
CA ARG A 240 4.45 -14.93 -23.51
C ARG A 240 5.77 -14.73 -24.24
N GLN A 241 5.71 -14.50 -25.54
CA GLN A 241 6.86 -14.21 -26.36
C GLN A 241 6.50 -13.32 -27.55
N LEU A 242 7.51 -12.69 -28.13
CA LEU A 242 7.46 -11.90 -29.34
C LEU A 242 8.79 -12.10 -30.07
N THR A 243 8.73 -12.32 -31.38
CA THR A 243 9.90 -12.22 -32.27
C THR A 243 9.83 -10.92 -33.05
N LYS A 244 10.95 -10.19 -33.15
CA LYS A 244 11.06 -8.94 -33.90
C LYS A 244 12.42 -8.88 -34.60
N ALA A 245 12.40 -8.55 -35.89
CA ALA A 245 13.61 -8.24 -36.65
C ALA A 245 14.19 -6.88 -36.21
N LEU A 246 15.50 -6.85 -35.91
CA LEU A 246 16.20 -5.67 -35.41
C LEU A 246 17.28 -5.22 -36.39
N ALA A 247 17.29 -3.92 -36.70
CA ALA A 247 18.36 -3.27 -37.46
C ALA A 247 19.61 -3.06 -36.59
N LYS A 248 20.71 -2.59 -37.17
CA LYS A 248 21.91 -2.21 -36.42
C LYS A 248 21.60 -1.16 -35.34
N GLY A 249 22.18 -1.33 -34.15
CA GLY A 249 22.08 -0.41 -33.03
C GLY A 249 21.48 -1.03 -31.76
N THR A 250 21.18 -0.17 -30.78
CA THR A 250 20.68 -0.58 -29.47
C THR A 250 19.16 -0.57 -29.43
N HIS A 251 18.58 -1.63 -28.90
CA HIS A 251 17.15 -1.84 -28.77
C HIS A 251 16.81 -2.15 -27.32
N SER A 252 15.65 -1.69 -26.86
CA SER A 252 15.16 -2.03 -25.53
C SER A 252 13.73 -2.51 -25.56
N PHE A 253 13.43 -3.55 -24.79
CA PHE A 253 12.08 -4.09 -24.61
C PHE A 253 11.72 -4.07 -23.13
N ARG A 254 10.47 -3.75 -22.79
CA ARG A 254 9.94 -3.96 -21.44
C ARG A 254 8.51 -4.41 -21.48
N VAL A 255 8.13 -5.19 -20.48
CA VAL A 255 6.82 -5.80 -20.34
C VAL A 255 6.21 -5.39 -19.00
N ARG A 256 4.90 -5.21 -18.96
CA ARG A 256 4.14 -5.20 -17.71
C ARG A 256 2.94 -6.13 -17.81
N ALA A 257 2.58 -6.73 -16.69
CA ALA A 257 1.37 -7.53 -16.56
C ALA A 257 0.16 -6.63 -16.27
N VAL A 258 -1.02 -7.09 -16.67
CA VAL A 258 -2.31 -6.49 -16.33
C VAL A 258 -3.25 -7.62 -15.90
N ASP A 259 -4.03 -7.41 -14.85
CA ASP A 259 -4.98 -8.40 -14.34
C ASP A 259 -6.41 -8.14 -14.87
N ASN A 260 -7.36 -9.01 -14.52
CA ASN A 260 -8.75 -8.89 -14.98
C ASN A 260 -9.51 -7.72 -14.35
N LYS A 261 -8.98 -7.11 -13.28
CA LYS A 261 -9.54 -5.89 -12.68
C LYS A 261 -8.89 -4.62 -13.23
N GLY A 262 -7.93 -4.76 -14.13
CA GLY A 262 -7.26 -3.65 -14.78
C GLY A 262 -6.08 -3.09 -13.98
N ASN A 263 -5.68 -3.72 -12.87
CA ASN A 263 -4.48 -3.31 -12.16
C ASN A 263 -3.26 -3.57 -13.05
N LYS A 264 -2.40 -2.56 -13.16
CA LYS A 264 -1.21 -2.60 -14.02
C LYS A 264 0.01 -2.81 -13.14
N GLY A 265 0.75 -3.88 -13.40
CA GLY A 265 2.07 -4.11 -12.83
C GLY A 265 3.04 -3.01 -13.21
N SER A 266 4.08 -2.84 -12.39
CA SER A 266 5.24 -2.04 -12.75
C SER A 266 5.85 -2.58 -14.05
N TRP A 267 6.45 -1.68 -14.83
CA TRP A 267 7.34 -2.11 -15.90
C TRP A 267 8.49 -2.90 -15.30
N MET A 268 8.79 -4.04 -15.92
CA MET A 268 9.99 -4.77 -15.57
C MET A 268 11.25 -4.00 -16.03
N ARG A 269 12.42 -4.40 -15.51
CA ARG A 269 13.71 -3.91 -16.02
C ARG A 269 13.79 -4.16 -17.53
N PRO A 270 14.18 -3.17 -18.36
CA PRO A 270 14.29 -3.38 -19.79
C PRO A 270 15.28 -4.48 -20.15
N LEU A 271 14.93 -5.32 -21.12
CA LEU A 271 15.92 -6.09 -21.89
C LEU A 271 16.59 -5.14 -22.87
N VAL A 272 17.91 -5.09 -22.87
CA VAL A 272 18.69 -4.34 -23.85
C VAL A 272 19.34 -5.33 -24.81
N VAL A 273 19.27 -5.05 -26.11
CA VAL A 273 19.85 -5.86 -27.17
C VAL A 273 20.60 -4.93 -28.11
N THR A 274 21.88 -5.23 -28.37
CA THR A 274 22.70 -4.48 -29.32
C THR A 274 22.98 -5.36 -30.53
N VAL A 275 22.68 -4.84 -31.71
CA VAL A 275 23.01 -5.48 -32.99
C VAL A 275 24.17 -4.69 -33.61
N HIS A 276 25.29 -5.37 -33.84
CA HIS A 276 26.49 -4.81 -34.47
C HIS A 276 26.42 -4.89 -35.99
#